data_AF-A0A166VK60-F1
#
_entry.id   AF-A0A166VK60-F1
#
_cell.length_a   1.000
_cell.length_b   1.000
_cell.length_c   1.000
_cell.angle_alpha   90.00
_cell.angle_beta   90.00
_cell.angle_gamma   90.00
#
_symmetry.space_group_name_H-M   'P 1'
#
loop_
_entity.id
_entity.type
_entity.pdbx_description
1 polymer ?
#
loop_
_entity_poly.entity_id
_entity_poly.type
_entity_poly.pdbx_seq_one_letter_code
_entity_poly.pdbx_strand_id
1 'polypeptide(L)'
;MAAQFVLATAYMHRNGYVHGDLHIGNILLKYPENLDPLSDVELYEQFWEPEYKQVQTFDNKTIPNNVPTVATLPLRFPIRTRELSLPEAHILLSDLGESYRP
;
A
#
# COMPACT_ATOMS: atom_id res chain seq x y z
N MET A 1 2.06 -17.04 -6.82
CA MET A 1 2.01 -15.57 -7.03
C MET A 1 2.42 -15.16 -8.45
N ALA A 2 3.49 -15.69 -9.05
CA ALA A 2 3.91 -15.32 -10.41
C ALA A 2 2.80 -15.41 -11.48
N ALA A 3 1.95 -16.46 -11.44
CA ALA A 3 0.83 -16.56 -12.37
C ALA A 3 -0.19 -15.40 -12.22
N GLN A 4 -0.51 -14.99 -10.99
CA GLN A 4 -1.39 -13.85 -10.74
C GLN A 4 -0.78 -12.55 -11.29
N PHE A 5 0.53 -12.38 -11.14
CA PHE A 5 1.27 -11.21 -11.66
C PHE A 5 1.18 -11.12 -13.19
N VAL A 6 1.43 -12.23 -13.88
CA VAL A 6 1.30 -12.30 -15.34
C VAL A 6 -0.13 -12.00 -15.77
N LEU A 7 -1.13 -12.55 -15.08
CA LEU A 7 -2.55 -12.31 -15.41
C LEU A 7 -2.95 -10.86 -15.19
N ALA A 8 -2.54 -10.23 -14.09
CA ALA A 8 -2.83 -8.83 -13.80
C ALA A 8 -2.17 -7.89 -14.83
N THR A 9 -0.91 -8.16 -15.18
CA THR A 9 -0.19 -7.40 -16.21
C THR A 9 -0.82 -7.58 -17.59
N ALA A 10 -1.16 -8.81 -17.97
CA ALA A 10 -1.84 -9.10 -19.23
C ALA A 10 -3.22 -8.42 -19.29
N TYR A 11 -3.94 -8.35 -18.17
CA TYR A 11 -5.19 -7.61 -18.09
C TYR A 11 -4.99 -6.12 -18.35
N MET A 12 -3.98 -5.47 -17.74
CA MET A 12 -3.66 -4.06 -18.03
C MET A 12 -3.35 -3.85 -19.52
N HIS A 13 -2.47 -4.68 -20.08
CA HIS A 13 -2.07 -4.58 -21.49
C HIS A 13 -3.25 -4.77 -22.44
N ARG A 14 -4.15 -5.72 -22.15
CA ARG A 14 -5.38 -5.93 -22.93
C ARG A 14 -6.30 -4.72 -22.92
N ASN A 15 -6.28 -3.93 -21.84
CA ASN A 15 -7.04 -2.69 -21.71
C ASN A 15 -6.27 -1.45 -22.21
N GLY A 16 -5.13 -1.65 -22.89
CA GLY A 16 -4.35 -0.58 -23.51
C GLY A 16 -3.52 0.23 -22.51
N TYR A 17 -3.19 -0.33 -21.35
CA TYR A 17 -2.34 0.33 -20.36
C TYR A 17 -1.02 -0.43 -20.18
N VAL A 18 0.07 0.32 -20.02
CA VAL A 18 1.36 -0.16 -19.55
C VAL A 18 1.57 0.40 -18.15
N HIS A 19 2.03 -0.42 -17.20
CA HIS A 19 2.19 0.00 -15.80
C HIS A 19 3.31 1.05 -15.61
N GLY A 20 4.37 1.01 -16.41
CA GLY A 20 5.46 2.00 -16.40
C GLY A 20 6.55 1.79 -15.34
N ASP A 21 6.23 1.14 -14.22
CA ASP A 21 7.15 0.92 -13.09
C ASP A 21 6.93 -0.43 -12.38
N LEU A 22 7.10 -1.53 -13.12
CA LEU A 22 6.93 -2.88 -12.56
C LEU A 22 8.16 -3.31 -11.76
N HIS A 23 8.02 -3.38 -10.44
CA HIS A 23 8.98 -4.00 -9.54
C HIS A 23 8.28 -4.65 -8.34
N ILE A 24 9.02 -5.44 -7.55
CA ILE A 24 8.45 -6.22 -6.42
C ILE A 24 7.75 -5.36 -5.37
N GLY A 25 8.13 -4.09 -5.25
CA GLY A 25 7.53 -3.13 -4.32
C GLY A 25 6.10 -2.73 -4.72
N ASN A 26 5.74 -2.86 -5.99
CA ASN A 26 4.41 -2.57 -6.53
C ASN A 26 3.54 -3.84 -6.65
N ILE A 27 4.01 -4.96 -6.09
CA ILE A 27 3.27 -6.21 -5.98
C ILE A 27 2.90 -6.39 -4.51
N LEU A 28 1.71 -5.91 -4.14
CA LEU A 28 1.22 -5.99 -2.76
C LEU A 28 0.49 -7.31 -2.52
N LEU A 29 0.44 -7.76 -1.26
CA LEU A 29 -0.49 -8.80 -0.84
C LEU A 29 -1.81 -8.14 -0.44
N LYS A 30 -2.92 -8.67 -0.97
CA LYS A 30 -4.25 -8.26 -0.57
C LYS A 30 -4.52 -8.73 0.86
N TYR A 31 -5.12 -7.87 1.68
CA TYR A 31 -5.64 -8.29 2.98
C TYR A 31 -6.76 -9.34 2.76
N PRO A 32 -6.74 -10.49 3.46
CA PRO A 32 -7.70 -11.57 3.21
C PRO A 32 -9.16 -11.16 3.47
N GLU A 33 -9.39 -10.31 4.46
CA GLU A 33 -10.72 -9.82 4.80
C GLU A 33 -11.06 -8.56 3.99
N ASN A 34 -12.34 -8.35 3.72
CA ASN A 34 -12.79 -7.11 3.12
C ASN A 34 -12.88 -6.02 4.18
N LEU A 35 -12.03 -4.99 4.08
CA LEU A 35 -12.02 -3.85 4.99
C LEU A 35 -12.92 -2.71 4.51
N ASP A 36 -13.40 -2.73 3.25
CA ASP A 36 -14.24 -1.68 2.66
C ASP A 36 -15.48 -1.28 3.51
N PRO A 37 -16.13 -2.20 4.26
CA PRO A 37 -17.29 -1.84 5.08
C PRO A 37 -16.96 -1.13 6.39
N LEU A 38 -15.70 -1.12 6.83
CA LEU A 38 -15.30 -0.56 8.12
C LEU A 38 -15.16 0.97 8.03
N SER A 39 -15.70 1.67 9.01
CA SER A 39 -15.39 3.08 9.25
C SER A 39 -13.97 3.26 9.80
N ASP A 40 -13.42 4.48 9.73
CA ASP A 40 -12.11 4.80 10.30
C ASP A 40 -12.02 4.41 11.79
N VAL A 41 -13.10 4.61 12.55
CA VAL A 41 -13.16 4.27 13.97
C VAL A 41 -13.08 2.76 14.18
N GLU A 42 -13.87 1.99 13.43
CA GLU A 42 -13.84 0.52 13.50
C GLU A 42 -12.49 -0.05 13.06
N LEU A 43 -11.84 0.58 12.08
CA LEU A 43 -10.51 0.22 11.64
C LEU A 43 -9.46 0.46 12.75
N TYR A 44 -9.54 1.56 13.47
CA TYR A 44 -8.63 1.82 14.60
C TYR A 44 -8.89 0.89 15.80
N GLU A 45 -10.15 0.59 16.10
CA GLU A 45 -10.52 -0.33 17.17
C GLU A 45 -10.07 -1.78 16.86
N GLN A 46 -10.24 -2.23 15.62
CA GLN A 46 -9.89 -3.60 15.22
C GLN A 46 -8.39 -3.80 15.02
N PHE A 47 -7.73 -2.80 14.42
CA PHE A 47 -6.30 -2.86 14.16
C PHE A 47 -5.58 -2.13 15.29
N TRP A 48 -5.25 -0.85 15.16
CA TRP A 48 -4.58 -0.07 16.22
C TRP A 48 -4.80 1.43 15.99
N GLU A 49 -4.63 2.25 17.04
CA GLU A 49 -4.57 3.70 16.87
C GLU A 49 -3.34 4.10 16.02
N PRO A 50 -3.46 5.07 15.11
CA PRO A 50 -2.33 5.53 14.31
C PRO A 50 -1.19 6.05 15.18
N GLU A 51 0.04 5.63 14.88
CA GLU A 51 1.21 6.18 15.55
C GLU A 51 1.61 7.51 14.89
N TYR A 52 1.87 8.52 15.70
CA TYR A 52 2.27 9.85 15.25
C TYR A 52 3.72 10.13 15.61
N LYS A 53 4.46 10.76 14.69
CA LYS A 53 5.84 11.17 14.91
C LYS A 53 6.04 12.64 14.53
N GLN A 54 6.82 13.34 15.35
CA GLN A 54 7.24 14.70 15.02
C GLN A 54 8.12 14.67 13.77
N VAL A 55 7.77 15.51 12.81
CA VAL A 55 8.60 15.76 11.63
C VAL A 55 9.86 16.48 12.11
N GLN A 56 11.01 16.10 11.56
CA GLN A 56 12.29 16.74 11.86
C GLN A 56 13.02 16.97 10.54
N THR A 57 13.66 18.13 10.42
CA THR A 57 14.56 18.42 9.31
C THR A 57 15.87 17.66 9.52
N PHE A 58 16.47 17.16 8.44
CA PHE A 58 17.77 16.46 8.54
C PHE A 58 18.90 17.36 9.08
N ASP A 59 18.76 18.68 8.94
CA ASP A 59 19.72 19.69 9.38
C ASP A 59 19.32 20.38 10.70
N ASN A 60 18.30 19.89 11.41
CA ASN A 60 17.75 20.45 12.65
C ASN A 60 17.27 21.91 12.56
N LYS A 61 17.05 22.45 11.36
CA LYS A 61 16.42 23.77 11.18
C LYS A 61 14.93 23.73 11.49
N THR A 62 14.37 24.91 11.75
CA THR A 62 12.93 25.09 11.96
C THR A 62 12.13 24.63 10.74
N ILE A 63 11.05 23.90 11.01
CA ILE A 63 10.10 23.46 9.99
C ILE A 63 9.35 24.70 9.45
N PRO A 64 9.26 24.89 8.12
CA PRO A 64 8.48 25.99 7.55
C PRO A 64 7.00 25.91 7.94
N ASN A 65 6.34 27.07 8.08
CA ASN A 65 4.94 27.15 8.54
C ASN A 65 3.93 26.39 7.65
N ASN A 66 4.30 26.09 6.40
CA ASN A 66 3.46 25.39 5.43
C ASN A 66 3.69 23.87 5.39
N VAL A 67 4.52 23.33 6.29
CA VAL A 67 4.82 21.90 6.37
C VAL A 67 4.18 21.32 7.64
N PRO A 68 3.48 20.16 7.57
CA PRO A 68 2.97 19.50 8.76
C PRO A 68 4.09 19.22 9.77
N THR A 69 3.84 19.53 11.05
CA THR A 69 4.79 19.28 12.14
C THR A 69 4.73 17.85 12.66
N VAL A 70 3.68 17.11 12.30
CA VAL A 70 3.44 15.72 12.70
C VAL A 70 3.15 14.89 11.46
N ALA A 71 3.74 13.71 11.41
CA ALA A 71 3.44 12.68 10.42
C ALA A 71 2.77 11.50 11.10
N THR A 72 1.75 10.94 10.46
CA THR A 72 1.22 9.62 10.79
C THR A 72 2.16 8.57 10.20
N LEU A 73 2.65 7.66 11.04
CA LEU A 73 3.50 6.58 10.58
C LEU A 73 2.69 5.56 9.79
N PRO A 74 3.31 4.91 8.78
CA PRO A 74 2.64 3.88 8.03
C PRO A 74 2.24 2.73 8.95
N LEU A 75 1.00 2.31 8.75
CA LEU A 75 0.34 1.23 9.43
C LEU A 75 1.18 -0.06 9.26
N ARG A 76 1.85 -0.52 10.33
CA ARG A 76 2.54 -1.83 10.32
C ARG A 76 1.54 -2.92 10.69
N PHE A 77 0.84 -3.42 9.69
CA PHE A 77 0.00 -4.60 9.87
C PHE A 77 0.81 -5.73 10.52
N PRO A 78 0.41 -6.23 11.70
CA PRO A 78 0.87 -7.50 12.20
C PRO A 78 0.14 -8.61 11.43
N ILE A 79 -0.02 -8.47 10.11
CA ILE A 79 -0.27 -9.63 9.27
C ILE A 79 0.95 -10.50 9.49
N ARG A 80 0.73 -11.63 10.12
CA ARG A 80 1.74 -12.67 10.19
C ARG A 80 1.82 -13.21 8.78
N THR A 81 2.61 -12.56 7.93
CA THR A 81 2.86 -12.96 6.54
C THR A 81 3.36 -14.40 6.45
N ARG A 82 3.85 -14.96 7.57
CA ARG A 82 4.23 -16.36 7.75
C ARG A 82 3.06 -17.33 7.98
N GLU A 83 1.87 -16.83 8.27
CA GLU A 83 0.65 -17.61 8.51
C GLU A 83 -0.32 -17.57 7.33
N LEU A 84 -0.05 -16.71 6.33
CA LEU A 84 -0.87 -16.62 5.13
C LEU A 84 -0.73 -17.90 4.30
N SER A 85 -1.84 -18.60 4.06
CA SER A 85 -1.84 -19.78 3.22
C SER A 85 -1.76 -19.40 1.73
N LEU A 86 -1.32 -20.33 0.88
CA LEU A 86 -1.26 -20.09 -0.57
C LEU A 86 -2.62 -19.73 -1.20
N PRO A 87 -3.76 -20.32 -0.78
CA PRO A 87 -5.08 -19.90 -1.25
C PRO A 87 -5.47 -18.47 -0.88
N GLU A 88 -5.01 -17.97 0.27
CA GLU A 88 -5.29 -16.61 0.75
C GLU A 88 -4.30 -15.57 0.18
N ALA A 89 -3.18 -16.02 -0.37
CA ALA A 89 -2.14 -15.19 -0.96
C ALA A 89 -2.54 -14.64 -2.33
N HIS A 90 -3.43 -13.64 -2.30
CA HIS A 90 -3.82 -12.84 -3.46
C HIS A 90 -2.92 -11.60 -3.58
N ILE A 91 -2.45 -11.31 -4.79
CA ILE A 91 -1.66 -10.09 -5.04
C ILE A 91 -2.53 -8.95 -5.56
N LEU A 92 -2.05 -7.73 -5.40
CA LEU A 92 -2.53 -6.52 -6.07
C LEU A 92 -1.35 -5.86 -6.79
N LEU A 93 -1.56 -5.43 -8.03
CA LEU A 93 -0.66 -4.48 -8.68
C LEU A 93 -1.06 -3.08 -8.25
N SER A 94 -0.11 -2.36 -7.65
CA SER A 94 -0.31 -1.01 -7.13
C SER A 94 0.58 0.00 -7.84
N ASP A 95 0.42 1.27 -7.46
CA ASP A 95 1.21 2.38 -7.97
C ASP A 95 1.14 2.53 -9.50
N LEU A 96 0.03 3.14 -9.93
CA LEU A 96 -0.21 3.46 -11.33
C LEU A 96 0.24 4.88 -11.67
N GLY A 97 1.06 5.53 -10.83
CA GLY A 97 1.52 6.91 -11.04
C GLY A 97 2.30 7.10 -12.34
N GLU A 98 3.05 6.07 -12.73
CA GLU A 98 3.83 6.01 -13.98
C GLU A 98 3.12 5.24 -15.10
N SER A 99 1.85 4.87 -14.92
CA SER A 99 1.10 4.13 -15.93
C SER A 99 0.68 5.02 -17.10
N TYR A 100 0.70 4.47 -18.30
CA TYR A 100 0.34 5.20 -19.52
C TYR A 100 -0.40 4.32 -20.53
N ARG A 101 -1.09 4.98 -21.47
CA ARG A 101 -1.64 4.34 -22.66
C ARG A 101 -0.68 4.61 -23.83
N PRO A 102 -0.08 3.58 -24.45
CA PRO A 102 0.78 3.75 -25.61
C PRO A 102 0.01 4.15 -26.87
#